data_AF-A0A9N9YE56-F1
#
_entry.id   AF-A0A9N9YE56-F1
#
_cell.length_a   1.000
_cell.length_b   1.000
_cell.length_c   1.000
_cell.angle_alpha   90.00
_cell.angle_beta   90.00
_cell.angle_gamma   90.00
#
_symmetry.space_group_name_H-M   'P 1'
#
loop_
_entity.id
_entity.type
_entity.pdbx_description
1 polymer ?
#
loop_
_entity_poly.entity_id
_entity_poly.type
_entity_poly.pdbx_seq_one_letter_code
_entity_poly.pdbx_strand_id
1 'polypeptide(L)'
;MDAPAAEMKDKFELLNINSDETLACPAPQGHGDDMAVDPMQIDDDTYGAEPSSGSGAWEKPPTGTWDPARSGTSPDPAHMVSRRRHNKQKRNAFRNSQIRRPNSRPFNRASRNLNQLARVTILSQRLVGHDDPLNLFTENCLKTITDWVLLLGQTTMPDNLRSSDPRIIAAFEIVDRVIRGQDGTYLLRRLAYVQLMRMFTTLESIIRAERESGQVPREPFYRDATIAIDIYMQAQEDCSHPDDLRREVKERKRASRSWSSLSGPSPLFTMIYSDAAEAIVRDVERQDGAILKDVAVNIMERSDKAVQICTLLTDSAEWAVRSGCPVDMRPIAAAQMRKILH
;
A
#
# COMPACT_ATOMS: atom_id res chain seq x y z
N MET A 1 -17.09 -30.00 -17.12
CA MET A 1 -16.79 -29.34 -15.83
C MET A 1 -17.19 -27.89 -16.06
N ASP A 2 -18.50 -27.61 -16.09
CA ASP A 2 -19.06 -26.36 -16.63
C ASP A 2 -19.97 -25.69 -15.61
N ALA A 3 -19.48 -25.59 -14.37
CA ALA A 3 -20.22 -25.00 -13.25
C ALA A 3 -19.92 -23.51 -12.95
N PRO A 4 -18.78 -22.87 -13.34
CA PRO A 4 -18.56 -21.47 -12.94
C PRO A 4 -19.22 -20.43 -13.87
N ALA A 5 -19.74 -20.83 -15.04
CA ALA A 5 -20.36 -19.88 -15.98
C ALA A 5 -21.85 -19.60 -15.67
N ALA A 6 -22.57 -20.56 -15.07
CA ALA A 6 -24.01 -20.45 -14.83
C ALA A 6 -24.35 -19.54 -13.63
N GLU A 7 -23.51 -19.53 -12.59
CA GLU A 7 -23.72 -18.69 -11.39
C GLU A 7 -23.46 -17.19 -11.66
N MET A 8 -22.81 -16.87 -12.78
CA MET A 8 -22.51 -15.49 -13.18
C MET A 8 -23.57 -14.88 -14.09
N LYS A 9 -24.35 -15.71 -14.81
CA LYS A 9 -25.42 -15.21 -15.67
C LYS A 9 -26.51 -14.51 -14.84
N ASP A 10 -26.78 -15.01 -13.63
CA ASP A 10 -27.78 -14.44 -12.71
C ASP A 10 -27.33 -13.08 -12.11
N LYS A 11 -26.03 -12.88 -11.90
CA LYS A 11 -25.48 -11.59 -11.45
C LYS A 11 -25.43 -10.52 -12.55
N PHE A 12 -25.28 -10.92 -13.81
CA PHE A 12 -25.27 -10.00 -14.96
C PHE A 12 -26.65 -9.81 -15.61
N GLU A 13 -27.59 -10.76 -15.51
CA GLU A 13 -28.97 -10.58 -15.97
C GLU A 13 -29.73 -9.54 -15.13
N LEU A 14 -29.35 -9.35 -13.85
CA LEU A 14 -29.80 -8.20 -13.04
C LEU A 14 -29.17 -6.85 -13.45
N LEU A 15 -28.18 -6.85 -14.35
CA LEU A 15 -27.55 -5.65 -14.91
C LEU A 15 -28.02 -5.35 -16.34
N ASN A 16 -28.85 -6.21 -16.94
CA ASN A 16 -29.34 -6.03 -18.30
C ASN A 16 -30.69 -5.30 -18.29
N ILE A 17 -30.65 -3.99 -18.06
CA ILE A 17 -31.82 -3.11 -18.23
C ILE A 17 -31.75 -2.49 -19.64
N ASN A 18 -32.63 -3.00 -20.51
CA ASN A 18 -33.18 -2.40 -21.73
C ASN A 18 -32.49 -1.13 -22.24
N SER A 19 -31.52 -1.29 -23.13
CA SER A 19 -31.12 -0.24 -24.07
C SER A 19 -31.94 -0.40 -25.35
N ASP A 20 -33.15 0.14 -25.34
CA ASP A 20 -33.94 0.32 -26.55
C ASP A 20 -34.66 1.66 -26.47
N GLU A 21 -33.89 2.74 -26.67
CA GLU A 21 -34.44 4.04 -26.99
C GLU A 21 -33.62 4.64 -28.13
N THR A 22 -34.12 4.37 -29.33
CA THR A 22 -33.62 4.88 -30.61
C THR A 22 -33.95 6.37 -30.68
N LEU A 23 -33.01 7.24 -30.34
CA LEU A 23 -33.11 8.68 -30.61
C LEU A 23 -32.31 9.01 -31.88
N ALA A 24 -33.06 9.43 -32.90
CA ALA A 24 -32.57 9.88 -34.19
C ALA A 24 -31.68 11.14 -34.06
N CYS A 25 -30.49 11.09 -34.66
CA CYS A 25 -29.65 12.27 -34.87
C CYS A 25 -30.20 13.11 -36.03
N PRO A 26 -30.33 14.45 -35.89
CA PRO A 26 -30.34 15.33 -37.04
C PRO A 26 -28.90 15.64 -37.49
N ALA A 27 -28.70 15.61 -38.81
CA ALA A 27 -27.45 15.97 -39.47
C ALA A 27 -27.11 17.47 -39.28
N PRO A 28 -25.83 17.84 -39.13
CA PRO A 28 -25.39 19.21 -39.36
C PRO A 28 -24.99 19.41 -40.82
N GLN A 29 -25.60 20.41 -41.44
CA GLN A 29 -25.19 21.01 -42.70
C GLN A 29 -23.82 21.69 -42.54
N GLY A 30 -22.98 21.56 -43.55
CA GLY A 30 -21.63 22.14 -43.57
C GLY A 30 -21.61 23.64 -43.89
N HIS A 31 -20.51 24.26 -43.48
CA HIS A 31 -19.79 25.42 -44.03
C HIS A 31 -18.38 25.25 -43.41
N GLY A 32 -17.29 25.09 -44.16
CA GLY A 32 -16.79 26.01 -45.17
C GLY A 32 -16.03 27.11 -44.44
N ASP A 33 -14.71 26.94 -44.25
CA ASP A 33 -13.71 27.94 -44.64
C ASP A 33 -12.28 27.51 -44.26
N ASP A 34 -11.46 27.50 -45.31
CA ASP A 34 -10.01 27.44 -45.33
C ASP A 34 -9.38 28.62 -44.57
N MET A 35 -8.39 28.33 -43.73
CA MET A 35 -7.28 29.26 -43.47
C MET A 35 -6.00 28.44 -43.27
N ALA A 36 -5.19 28.44 -44.32
CA ALA A 36 -3.80 28.03 -44.29
C ALA A 36 -3.00 28.92 -43.33
N VAL A 37 -2.20 28.33 -42.46
CA VAL A 37 -1.10 29.02 -41.77
C VAL A 37 0.17 28.20 -41.95
N ASP A 38 1.12 28.86 -42.61
CA ASP A 38 2.47 28.45 -42.95
C ASP A 38 3.32 28.17 -41.68
N PRO A 39 4.22 27.17 -41.68
CA PRO A 39 5.04 26.84 -40.52
C PRO A 39 6.26 27.76 -40.46
N MET A 40 6.37 28.51 -39.36
CA MET A 40 7.53 29.33 -39.05
C MET A 40 8.72 28.43 -38.67
N GLN A 41 9.71 28.41 -39.56
CA GLN A 41 11.06 27.86 -39.33
C GLN A 41 11.75 28.62 -38.19
N ILE A 42 12.38 27.87 -37.29
CA ILE A 42 13.46 28.37 -36.43
C ILE A 42 14.60 27.35 -36.56
N ASP A 43 15.64 27.78 -37.27
CA ASP A 43 16.98 27.20 -37.29
C ASP A 43 17.83 27.81 -36.14
N ASP A 44 18.97 27.14 -35.89
CA ASP A 44 20.14 27.55 -35.08
C ASP A 44 19.96 27.56 -33.54
N ASP A 45 20.90 27.08 -32.70
CA ASP A 45 22.28 26.70 -32.94
C ASP A 45 22.83 25.83 -31.78
N THR A 46 23.58 24.79 -32.14
CA THR A 46 24.93 24.47 -31.66
C THR A 46 25.36 24.92 -30.26
N TYR A 47 25.51 23.98 -29.32
CA TYR A 47 26.68 23.94 -28.41
C TYR A 47 27.02 22.48 -28.07
N GLY A 48 28.09 21.99 -28.69
CA GLY A 48 28.77 20.78 -28.26
C GLY A 48 29.70 21.06 -27.07
N ALA A 49 29.76 20.11 -26.14
CA ALA A 49 30.88 19.91 -25.24
C ALA A 49 30.81 18.49 -24.63
N GLU A 50 31.35 17.51 -25.36
CA GLU A 50 32.16 16.44 -24.75
C GLU A 50 33.60 16.99 -24.65
N PRO A 51 34.37 16.68 -23.59
CA PRO A 51 35.05 15.39 -23.56
C PRO A 51 35.28 14.79 -22.17
N SER A 52 35.54 13.48 -22.15
CA SER A 52 36.74 12.87 -21.54
C SER A 52 36.44 11.55 -20.83
N SER A 53 36.63 10.48 -21.58
CA SER A 53 37.28 9.22 -21.20
C SER A 53 37.85 9.15 -19.78
N GLY A 54 37.34 8.18 -19.02
CA GLY A 54 37.93 7.70 -17.78
C GLY A 54 37.71 6.20 -17.65
N SER A 55 38.52 5.41 -18.38
CA SER A 55 38.61 3.97 -18.22
C SER A 55 39.06 3.61 -16.80
N GLY A 56 38.13 3.15 -15.98
CA GLY A 56 38.40 2.57 -14.67
C GLY A 56 38.00 1.10 -14.66
N ALA A 57 38.92 0.23 -15.05
CA ALA A 57 38.82 -1.20 -14.78
C ALA A 57 38.78 -1.40 -13.25
N TRP A 58 37.66 -1.89 -12.73
CA TRP A 58 37.59 -2.37 -11.35
C TRP A 58 37.45 -3.88 -11.35
N GLU A 59 38.50 -4.48 -10.86
CA GLU A 59 38.72 -5.89 -10.64
C GLU A 59 37.61 -6.49 -9.75
N LYS A 60 37.27 -7.73 -10.05
CA LYS A 60 36.35 -8.58 -9.27
C LYS A 60 36.81 -8.65 -7.81
N PRO A 61 35.91 -8.53 -6.81
CA PRO A 61 36.27 -8.89 -5.44
C PRO A 61 36.44 -10.42 -5.32
N PRO A 62 37.35 -10.91 -4.46
CA PRO A 62 37.72 -12.30 -4.39
C PRO A 62 36.65 -13.13 -3.67
N THR A 63 36.36 -14.30 -4.24
CA THR A 63 35.79 -15.45 -3.54
C THR A 63 36.67 -15.83 -2.35
N GLY A 64 36.28 -15.35 -1.16
CA GLY A 64 36.87 -15.75 0.11
C GLY A 64 36.32 -17.09 0.57
N THR A 65 37.09 -18.15 0.31
CA THR A 65 36.94 -19.48 0.92
C THR A 65 37.17 -19.36 2.43
N TRP A 66 36.16 -19.73 3.23
CA TRP A 66 36.27 -19.75 4.69
C TRP A 66 37.03 -21.01 5.13
N ASP A 67 38.25 -20.82 5.65
CA ASP A 67 39.07 -21.86 6.27
C ASP A 67 38.94 -21.81 7.81
N PRO A 68 38.39 -22.84 8.47
CA PRO A 68 38.20 -22.84 9.92
C PRO A 68 39.39 -23.51 10.62
N ALA A 69 40.46 -22.76 10.87
CA ALA A 69 41.52 -23.22 11.76
C ALA A 69 42.20 -22.04 12.47
N ARG A 70 41.61 -21.59 13.58
CA ARG A 70 42.38 -20.95 14.66
C ARG A 70 41.71 -21.16 16.01
N SER A 71 42.27 -22.14 16.73
CA SER A 71 42.08 -22.43 18.13
C SER A 71 42.46 -21.23 19.01
N GLY A 72 41.51 -20.72 19.78
CA GLY A 72 41.71 -19.78 20.87
C GLY A 72 41.10 -20.38 22.14
N THR A 73 41.92 -20.48 23.17
CA THR A 73 41.71 -21.14 24.47
C THR A 73 40.45 -20.69 25.22
N SER A 74 39.63 -21.67 25.60
CA SER A 74 38.43 -21.53 26.43
C SER A 74 38.82 -21.34 27.91
N PRO A 75 38.24 -20.36 28.65
CA PRO A 75 38.34 -20.30 30.10
C PRO A 75 37.40 -21.30 30.78
N ASP A 76 37.90 -21.86 31.87
CA ASP A 76 37.33 -22.90 32.73
C ASP A 76 35.93 -22.55 33.31
N PRO A 77 34.89 -23.40 33.13
CA PRO A 77 33.52 -23.13 33.56
C PRO A 77 33.27 -23.26 35.07
N ALA A 78 34.26 -23.68 35.87
CA ALA A 78 34.06 -23.91 37.31
C ALA A 78 33.94 -22.61 38.16
N HIS A 79 34.37 -21.44 37.65
CA HIS A 79 34.46 -20.22 38.48
C HIS A 79 33.25 -19.25 38.36
N MET A 80 32.27 -19.53 37.50
CA MET A 80 31.09 -18.66 37.32
C MET A 80 29.87 -19.00 38.21
N VAL A 81 29.85 -20.18 38.83
CA VAL A 81 28.67 -20.65 39.58
C VAL A 81 28.58 -20.08 41.00
N SER A 82 29.69 -19.59 41.58
CA SER A 82 29.72 -19.12 42.97
C SER A 82 29.19 -17.69 43.17
N ARG A 83 29.24 -16.81 42.15
CA ARG A 83 28.75 -15.41 42.26
C ARG A 83 27.24 -15.23 42.08
N ARG A 84 26.49 -16.24 41.59
CA ARG A 84 25.05 -16.11 41.31
C ARG A 84 24.12 -16.35 42.51
N ARG A 85 24.58 -16.95 43.61
CA ARG A 85 23.71 -17.28 44.76
C ARG A 85 23.55 -16.16 45.79
N HIS A 86 24.45 -15.18 45.88
CA HIS A 86 24.35 -14.12 46.91
C HIS A 86 23.50 -12.90 46.52
N ASN A 87 23.14 -12.73 45.23
CA ASN A 87 22.36 -11.56 44.80
C ASN A 87 20.84 -11.79 44.71
N LYS A 88 20.38 -13.05 44.85
CA LYS A 88 18.96 -13.39 44.78
C LYS A 88 18.23 -13.19 46.11
N GLN A 89 18.95 -13.21 47.23
CA GLN A 89 18.35 -13.10 48.57
C GLN A 89 18.13 -11.65 49.02
N LYS A 90 18.93 -10.68 48.53
CA LYS A 90 18.73 -9.24 48.82
C LYS A 90 17.59 -8.57 48.03
N ARG A 91 17.15 -9.12 46.89
CA ARG A 91 16.03 -8.55 46.11
C ARG A 91 14.63 -8.94 46.63
N ASN A 92 14.53 -9.97 47.47
CA ASN A 92 13.24 -10.39 48.03
C ASN A 92 12.81 -9.63 49.30
N ALA A 93 13.73 -8.93 49.98
CA ALA A 93 13.39 -8.15 51.18
C ALA A 93 12.84 -6.75 50.87
N PHE A 94 13.08 -6.20 49.67
CA PHE A 94 12.60 -4.87 49.26
C PHE A 94 11.23 -4.88 48.56
N ARG A 95 10.65 -6.06 48.33
CA ARG A 95 9.40 -6.19 47.57
C ARG A 95 8.13 -6.30 48.43
N ASN A 96 8.27 -6.39 49.76
CA ASN A 96 7.15 -6.62 50.68
C ASN A 96 6.79 -5.43 51.58
N SER A 97 7.37 -4.23 51.39
CA SER A 97 7.11 -3.06 52.24
C SER A 97 6.43 -1.86 51.54
N GLN A 98 5.99 -1.98 50.29
CA GLN A 98 5.07 -1.00 49.69
C GLN A 98 3.62 -1.39 49.93
N ILE A 99 3.20 -1.09 51.16
CA ILE A 99 1.93 -0.48 51.54
C ILE A 99 0.93 -0.39 50.37
N ARG A 100 -0.11 -1.22 50.47
CA ARG A 100 -1.40 -1.06 49.80
C ARG A 100 -1.86 0.39 49.91
N ARG A 101 -1.67 1.17 48.85
CA ARG A 101 -2.46 2.37 48.59
C ARG A 101 -3.72 1.93 47.84
N PRO A 102 -4.94 2.17 48.35
CA PRO A 102 -6.15 1.98 47.56
C PRO A 102 -6.17 3.08 46.50
N ASN A 103 -5.68 2.76 45.30
CA ASN A 103 -5.69 3.69 44.18
C ASN A 103 -7.05 3.62 43.48
N SER A 104 -8.10 4.11 44.16
CA SER A 104 -9.41 4.35 43.58
C SER A 104 -9.52 5.82 43.17
N ARG A 105 -9.29 6.11 41.89
CA ARG A 105 -9.91 7.27 41.22
C ARG A 105 -10.42 6.85 39.84
N PRO A 106 -11.73 6.60 39.67
CA PRO A 106 -12.38 6.31 38.39
C PRO A 106 -12.48 7.50 37.42
N PHE A 107 -11.93 8.66 37.79
CA PHE A 107 -12.37 9.97 37.30
C PHE A 107 -11.81 10.45 35.95
N ASN A 108 -11.20 9.60 35.13
CA ASN A 108 -10.50 10.07 33.92
C ASN A 108 -10.70 9.25 32.65
N ARG A 109 -11.61 8.27 32.63
CA ARG A 109 -11.91 7.53 31.40
C ARG A 109 -12.87 8.30 30.48
N ALA A 110 -13.93 8.89 31.03
CA ALA A 110 -14.91 9.65 30.24
C ALA A 110 -14.29 10.87 29.55
N SER A 111 -13.46 11.65 30.25
CA SER A 111 -12.78 12.83 29.68
C SER A 111 -11.79 12.46 28.57
N ARG A 112 -11.04 11.36 28.72
CA ARG A 112 -10.17 10.85 27.64
C ARG A 112 -10.95 10.42 26.41
N ASN A 113 -12.08 9.74 26.61
CA ASN A 113 -12.93 9.31 25.50
C ASN A 113 -13.52 10.49 24.73
N LEU A 114 -13.95 11.55 25.43
CA LEU A 114 -14.43 12.80 24.80
C LEU A 114 -13.34 13.49 23.99
N ASN A 115 -12.13 13.61 24.55
CA ASN A 115 -10.99 14.22 23.85
C ASN A 115 -10.58 13.39 22.62
N GLN A 116 -10.63 12.06 22.71
CA GLN A 116 -10.35 11.17 21.58
C GLN A 116 -11.41 11.33 20.50
N LEU A 117 -12.70 11.35 20.85
CA LEU A 117 -13.78 11.55 19.89
C LEU A 117 -13.69 12.91 19.18
N ALA A 118 -13.34 13.97 19.92
CA ALA A 118 -13.09 15.30 19.35
C ALA A 118 -11.91 15.29 18.36
N ARG A 119 -10.79 14.64 18.74
CA ARG A 119 -9.63 14.46 17.84
C ARG A 119 -10.00 13.68 16.59
N VAL A 120 -10.72 12.57 16.73
CA VAL A 120 -11.21 11.74 15.62
C VAL A 120 -12.08 12.58 14.69
N THR A 121 -13.01 13.37 15.23
CA THR A 121 -13.91 14.22 14.44
C THR A 121 -13.13 15.28 13.65
N ILE A 122 -12.20 15.99 14.29
CA ILE A 122 -11.38 17.03 13.65
C ILE A 122 -10.50 16.42 12.55
N LEU A 123 -9.84 15.29 12.84
CA LEU A 123 -9.01 14.60 11.84
C LEU A 123 -9.85 14.09 10.68
N SER A 124 -11.04 13.56 10.94
CA SER A 124 -11.94 13.08 9.89
C SER A 124 -12.32 14.20 8.92
N GLN A 125 -12.69 15.37 9.45
CA GLN A 125 -12.99 16.55 8.64
C GLN A 125 -11.78 17.02 7.83
N ARG A 126 -10.58 17.03 8.42
CA ARG A 126 -9.35 17.44 7.72
C ARG A 126 -8.91 16.46 6.62
N LEU A 127 -9.17 15.16 6.79
CA LEU A 127 -8.82 14.15 5.79
C LEU A 127 -9.75 14.23 4.58
N VAL A 128 -11.06 14.33 4.82
CA VAL A 128 -12.05 14.36 3.74
C VAL A 128 -12.10 15.73 3.06
N GLY A 129 -11.88 16.81 3.80
CA GLY A 129 -11.99 18.17 3.31
C GLY A 129 -13.38 18.78 3.60
N HIS A 130 -13.62 19.96 3.02
CA HIS A 130 -14.89 20.69 3.16
C HIS A 130 -15.88 20.42 2.03
N ASP A 131 -15.41 19.84 0.92
CA ASP A 131 -16.22 19.53 -0.25
C ASP A 131 -17.11 18.30 -0.02
N ASP A 132 -18.14 18.13 -0.86
CA ASP A 132 -18.99 16.95 -0.84
C ASP A 132 -18.14 15.70 -1.17
N PRO A 133 -17.95 14.79 -0.20
CA PRO A 133 -17.06 13.64 -0.35
C PRO A 133 -17.50 12.71 -1.49
N LEU A 134 -18.80 12.65 -1.78
CA LEU A 134 -19.36 11.79 -2.83
C LEU A 134 -19.10 12.33 -4.23
N ASN A 135 -19.14 13.65 -4.40
CA ASN A 135 -18.81 14.29 -5.68
C ASN A 135 -17.33 14.13 -5.98
N LEU A 136 -16.48 14.42 -4.99
CA LEU A 136 -15.04 14.22 -5.10
C LEU A 136 -14.69 12.75 -5.42
N PHE A 137 -15.33 11.81 -4.72
CA PHE A 137 -15.18 10.38 -5.01
C PHE A 137 -15.56 10.03 -6.45
N THR A 138 -16.71 10.49 -6.93
CA THR A 138 -17.22 10.18 -8.27
C THR A 138 -16.23 10.65 -9.34
N GLU A 139 -15.77 11.89 -9.25
CA GLU A 139 -14.80 12.46 -10.17
C GLU A 139 -13.46 11.71 -10.14
N ASN A 140 -12.92 11.50 -8.93
CA ASN A 140 -11.63 10.84 -8.74
C ASN A 140 -11.65 9.37 -9.19
N CYS A 141 -12.74 8.66 -8.92
CA CYS A 141 -12.90 7.27 -9.28
C CYS A 141 -12.96 7.09 -10.80
N LEU A 142 -13.76 7.89 -11.52
CA LEU A 142 -13.83 7.79 -12.99
C LEU A 142 -12.49 8.08 -13.68
N LYS A 143 -11.71 9.02 -13.13
CA LYS A 143 -10.37 9.34 -13.62
C LYS A 143 -9.35 8.21 -13.37
N THR A 144 -9.47 7.52 -12.23
CA THR A 144 -8.41 6.61 -11.74
C THR A 144 -8.70 5.13 -11.96
N ILE A 145 -9.96 4.73 -12.16
CA ILE A 145 -10.36 3.31 -12.16
C ILE A 145 -9.67 2.48 -13.25
N THR A 146 -9.39 3.07 -14.41
CA THR A 146 -8.69 2.37 -15.51
C THR A 146 -7.24 2.10 -15.12
N ASP A 147 -6.53 3.12 -14.64
CA ASP A 147 -5.14 2.99 -14.20
C ASP A 147 -5.02 2.04 -13.01
N TRP A 148 -6.02 2.03 -12.13
CA TRP A 148 -6.11 1.08 -11.03
C TRP A 148 -6.19 -0.37 -11.51
N VAL A 149 -7.07 -0.66 -12.48
CA VAL A 149 -7.21 -2.01 -13.06
C VAL A 149 -5.90 -2.44 -13.73
N LEU A 150 -5.23 -1.54 -14.44
CA LEU A 150 -3.92 -1.82 -15.05
C LEU A 150 -2.86 -2.14 -13.99
N LEU A 151 -2.77 -1.30 -12.94
CA LEU A 151 -1.85 -1.53 -11.82
C LEU A 151 -2.14 -2.86 -11.11
N LEU A 152 -3.40 -3.19 -10.86
CA LEU A 152 -3.80 -4.47 -10.30
C LEU A 152 -3.38 -5.64 -11.19
N GLY A 153 -3.62 -5.54 -12.50
CA GLY A 153 -3.23 -6.58 -13.46
C GLY A 153 -1.75 -6.91 -13.44
N GLN A 154 -0.91 -5.91 -13.21
CA GLN A 154 0.55 -6.06 -13.17
C GLN A 154 1.10 -6.51 -11.82
N THR A 155 0.33 -6.37 -10.74
CA THR A 155 0.83 -6.51 -9.37
C THR A 155 0.14 -7.60 -8.56
N THR A 156 -1.00 -8.11 -9.03
CA THR A 156 -1.68 -9.26 -8.43
C THR A 156 -0.83 -10.52 -8.58
N MET A 157 -0.43 -11.09 -7.45
CA MET A 157 0.37 -12.31 -7.37
C MET A 157 -0.54 -13.54 -7.56
N PRO A 158 -0.16 -14.51 -8.42
CA PRO A 158 -0.87 -15.79 -8.51
C PRO A 158 -0.84 -16.57 -7.19
N ASP A 159 -1.88 -17.36 -6.97
CA ASP A 159 -1.84 -18.38 -5.92
C ASP A 159 -0.72 -19.39 -6.29
N ASN A 160 0.11 -19.78 -5.32
CA ASN A 160 1.28 -20.68 -5.47
C ASN A 160 2.64 -20.05 -5.85
N LEU A 161 2.83 -18.74 -5.65
CA LEU A 161 4.19 -18.18 -5.71
C LEU A 161 5.05 -18.64 -4.54
N ARG A 162 6.35 -18.79 -4.81
CA ARG A 162 7.40 -18.90 -3.79
C ARG A 162 7.96 -17.52 -3.49
N SER A 163 8.49 -17.30 -2.28
CA SER A 163 9.06 -15.99 -1.90
C SER A 163 10.24 -15.56 -2.78
N SER A 164 10.93 -16.51 -3.40
CA SER A 164 12.03 -16.28 -4.34
C SER A 164 11.59 -16.06 -5.80
N ASP A 165 10.28 -16.05 -6.09
CA ASP A 165 9.80 -15.89 -7.46
C ASP A 165 10.10 -14.47 -7.99
N PRO A 166 10.80 -14.31 -9.13
CA PRO A 166 11.19 -13.00 -9.65
C PRO A 166 9.99 -12.10 -9.98
N ARG A 167 8.79 -12.66 -10.20
CA ARG A 167 7.57 -11.87 -10.43
C ARG A 167 7.18 -11.04 -9.21
N ILE A 168 7.55 -11.47 -8.00
CA ILE A 168 7.31 -10.70 -6.77
C ILE A 168 8.13 -9.40 -6.81
N ILE A 169 9.40 -9.49 -7.19
CA ILE A 169 10.29 -8.33 -7.31
C ILE A 169 9.77 -7.38 -8.40
N ALA A 170 9.45 -7.90 -9.58
CA ALA A 170 8.89 -7.10 -10.68
C ALA A 170 7.59 -6.38 -10.30
N ALA A 171 6.68 -7.06 -9.56
CA ALA A 171 5.46 -6.43 -9.07
C ALA A 171 5.76 -5.29 -8.08
N PHE A 172 6.77 -5.46 -7.20
CA PHE A 172 7.18 -4.41 -6.27
C PHE A 172 7.77 -3.21 -7.01
N GLU A 173 8.58 -3.43 -8.05
CA GLU A 173 9.13 -2.36 -8.89
C GLU A 173 8.01 -1.51 -9.49
N ILE A 174 7.00 -2.15 -10.10
CA ILE A 174 5.87 -1.47 -10.72
C ILE A 174 5.12 -0.59 -9.71
N VAL A 175 4.79 -1.13 -8.53
CA VAL A 175 4.13 -0.36 -7.47
C VAL A 175 5.03 0.79 -6.99
N ASP A 176 6.34 0.55 -6.87
CA ASP A 176 7.28 1.55 -6.37
C ASP A 176 7.45 2.73 -7.32
N ARG A 177 7.45 2.49 -8.65
CA ARG A 177 7.48 3.58 -9.64
C ARG A 177 6.29 4.52 -9.51
N VAL A 178 5.09 3.96 -9.31
CA VAL A 178 3.88 4.76 -9.05
C VAL A 178 4.00 5.53 -7.74
N ILE A 179 4.52 4.89 -6.68
CA ILE A 179 4.72 5.53 -5.38
C ILE A 179 5.69 6.72 -5.47
N ARG A 180 6.77 6.56 -6.22
CA ARG A 180 7.76 7.63 -6.49
C ARG A 180 7.22 8.73 -7.39
N GLY A 181 6.06 8.53 -8.02
CA GLY A 181 5.47 9.48 -8.96
C GLY A 181 6.11 9.48 -10.34
N GLN A 182 6.82 8.41 -10.68
CA GLN A 182 7.32 8.20 -12.04
C GLN A 182 6.15 7.86 -12.98
N ASP A 183 5.19 7.09 -12.48
CA ASP A 183 4.00 6.65 -13.22
C ASP A 183 2.72 7.13 -12.52
N GLY A 184 1.85 7.83 -13.24
CA GLY A 184 0.47 8.12 -12.83
C GLY A 184 0.25 9.31 -11.89
N THR A 185 -0.99 9.44 -11.41
CA THR A 185 -1.46 10.58 -10.60
C THR A 185 -1.24 10.34 -9.09
N TYR A 186 -1.38 11.40 -8.28
CA TYR A 186 -1.35 11.25 -6.82
C TYR A 186 -2.49 10.35 -6.29
N LEU A 187 -3.64 10.29 -6.99
CA LEU A 187 -4.73 9.38 -6.65
C LEU A 187 -4.29 7.92 -6.85
N LEU A 188 -3.66 7.62 -7.98
CA LEU A 188 -3.11 6.29 -8.24
C LEU A 188 -2.03 5.92 -7.21
N ARG A 189 -1.22 6.89 -6.75
CA ARG A 189 -0.25 6.69 -5.68
C ARG A 189 -0.88 6.17 -4.38
N ARG A 190 -2.08 6.64 -4.00
CA ARG A 190 -2.79 6.12 -2.81
C ARG A 190 -3.16 4.65 -2.98
N LEU A 191 -3.69 4.30 -4.15
CA LEU A 191 -4.02 2.92 -4.49
C LEU A 191 -2.76 2.03 -4.52
N ALA A 192 -1.65 2.55 -5.03
CA ALA A 192 -0.36 1.87 -5.02
C ALA A 192 0.13 1.60 -3.59
N TYR A 193 -0.04 2.53 -2.65
CA TYR A 193 0.25 2.27 -1.24
C TYR A 193 -0.63 1.18 -0.63
N VAL A 194 -1.93 1.15 -0.94
CA VAL A 194 -2.82 0.08 -0.49
C VAL A 194 -2.40 -1.27 -1.08
N GLN A 195 -2.07 -1.29 -2.37
CA GLN A 195 -1.61 -2.49 -3.06
C GLN A 195 -0.25 -2.97 -2.52
N LEU A 196 0.67 -2.05 -2.23
CA LEU A 196 1.95 -2.36 -1.59
C LEU A 196 1.73 -3.09 -0.26
N MET A 197 0.76 -2.66 0.55
CA MET A 197 0.44 -3.34 1.80
C MET A 197 -0.14 -4.74 1.57
N ARG A 198 -1.05 -4.90 0.61
CA ARG A 198 -1.61 -6.21 0.22
C ARG A 198 -0.53 -7.18 -0.23
N MET A 199 0.44 -6.70 -1.01
CA MET A 199 1.60 -7.48 -1.45
C MET A 199 2.49 -7.88 -0.27
N PHE A 200 2.76 -6.96 0.67
CA PHE A 200 3.49 -7.31 1.90
C PHE A 200 2.79 -8.39 2.72
N THR A 201 1.47 -8.29 2.91
CA THR A 201 0.70 -9.29 3.65
C THR A 201 0.75 -10.66 2.96
N THR A 202 0.65 -10.68 1.63
CA THR A 202 0.73 -11.90 0.82
C THR A 202 2.13 -12.51 0.86
N LEU A 203 3.17 -11.71 0.68
CA LEU A 203 4.55 -12.18 0.75
C LEU A 203 4.89 -12.72 2.16
N GLU A 204 4.46 -12.04 3.22
CA GLU A 204 4.66 -12.52 4.59
C GLU A 204 3.95 -13.85 4.86
N SER A 205 2.77 -14.10 4.27
CA SER A 205 2.08 -15.38 4.39
C SER A 205 2.79 -16.49 3.61
N ILE A 206 3.30 -16.21 2.41
CA ILE A 206 4.13 -17.14 1.62
C ILE A 206 5.38 -17.53 2.40
N ILE A 207 6.14 -16.55 2.91
CA ILE A 207 7.36 -16.78 3.70
C ILE A 207 7.06 -17.61 4.94
N ARG A 208 5.94 -17.34 5.62
CA ARG A 208 5.51 -18.12 6.78
C ARG A 208 5.27 -19.58 6.40
N ALA A 209 4.53 -19.85 5.32
CA ALA A 209 4.25 -21.20 4.85
C ALA A 209 5.54 -21.95 4.44
N GLU A 210 6.48 -21.26 3.79
CA GLU A 210 7.80 -21.84 3.44
C GLU A 210 8.64 -22.18 4.69
N ARG A 211 8.55 -21.37 5.75
CA ARG A 211 9.21 -21.67 7.04
C ARG A 211 8.57 -22.83 7.78
N GLU A 212 7.24 -22.91 7.75
CA GLU A 212 6.48 -24.00 8.37
C GLU A 212 6.75 -25.34 7.68
N SER A 213 6.95 -25.33 6.36
CA SER A 213 7.36 -26.51 5.58
C SER A 213 8.87 -26.80 5.61
N GLY A 214 9.67 -25.98 6.29
CA GLY A 214 11.12 -26.17 6.41
C GLY A 214 11.94 -25.79 5.17
N GLN A 215 11.34 -25.12 4.20
CA GLN A 215 12.02 -24.63 3.00
C GLN A 215 12.90 -23.41 3.27
N VAL A 216 12.55 -22.61 4.26
CA VAL A 216 13.32 -21.42 4.70
C VAL A 216 13.80 -21.65 6.13
N PRO A 217 15.12 -21.55 6.41
CA PRO A 217 15.64 -21.75 7.74
C PRO A 217 15.13 -20.68 8.72
N ARG A 218 14.89 -21.09 9.96
CA ARG A 218 14.53 -20.18 11.05
C ARG A 218 15.80 -19.61 11.67
N GLU A 219 16.12 -18.39 11.30
CA GLU A 219 17.19 -17.63 11.95
C GLU A 219 16.65 -16.82 13.14
N PRO A 220 17.34 -16.82 14.30
CA PRO A 220 17.02 -15.94 15.40
C PRO A 220 16.98 -14.48 14.94
N PHE A 221 15.95 -13.73 15.37
CA PHE A 221 15.75 -12.30 15.05
C PHE A 221 15.43 -11.96 13.59
N TYR A 222 15.43 -12.94 12.68
CA TYR A 222 15.03 -12.74 11.28
C TYR A 222 13.57 -13.17 11.09
N ARG A 223 12.64 -12.22 11.09
CA ARG A 223 11.19 -12.48 11.00
C ARG A 223 10.68 -12.40 9.56
N ASP A 224 9.48 -12.91 9.31
CA ASP A 224 8.85 -12.92 7.98
C ASP A 224 8.80 -11.50 7.39
N ALA A 225 8.44 -10.51 8.22
CA ALA A 225 8.44 -9.11 7.84
C ALA A 225 9.83 -8.54 7.49
N THR A 226 10.91 -9.09 8.10
CA THR A 226 12.28 -8.70 7.77
C THR A 226 12.68 -9.23 6.40
N ILE A 227 12.37 -10.50 6.11
CA ILE A 227 12.59 -11.11 4.79
C ILE A 227 11.82 -10.35 3.71
N ALA A 228 10.54 -10.04 3.96
CA ALA A 228 9.72 -9.31 3.00
C ALA A 228 10.28 -7.90 2.70
N ILE A 229 10.85 -7.22 3.70
CA ILE A 229 11.55 -5.93 3.52
C ILE A 229 12.79 -6.12 2.65
N ASP A 230 13.58 -7.16 2.88
CA ASP A 230 14.81 -7.40 2.14
C ASP A 230 14.52 -7.81 0.68
N ILE A 231 13.43 -8.53 0.41
CA ILE A 231 12.94 -8.80 -0.95
C ILE A 231 12.49 -7.49 -1.62
N TYR A 232 11.73 -6.65 -0.93
CA TYR A 232 11.33 -5.36 -1.50
C TYR A 232 12.54 -4.44 -1.75
N MET A 233 13.59 -4.49 -0.94
CA MET A 233 14.84 -3.78 -1.20
C MET A 233 15.53 -4.24 -2.49
N GLN A 234 15.38 -5.50 -2.90
CA GLN A 234 15.93 -5.99 -4.19
C GLN A 234 15.19 -5.38 -5.40
N ALA A 235 13.95 -4.94 -5.22
CA ALA A 235 13.14 -4.27 -6.23
C ALA A 235 13.48 -2.77 -6.37
N GLN A 236 14.65 -2.33 -5.90
CA GLN A 236 15.02 -0.92 -5.81
C GLN A 236 16.28 -0.65 -6.63
N GLU A 237 16.20 0.34 -7.52
CA GLU A 237 17.29 0.69 -8.45
C GLU A 237 18.57 1.18 -7.76
N ASP A 238 18.43 1.95 -6.66
CA ASP A 238 19.57 2.52 -5.92
C ASP A 238 19.85 1.71 -4.65
N CYS A 239 20.97 1.00 -4.65
CA CYS A 239 21.49 0.23 -3.52
C CYS A 239 22.79 0.81 -2.93
N SER A 240 23.20 2.03 -3.32
CA SER A 240 24.49 2.61 -2.89
C SER A 240 24.56 2.83 -1.39
N HIS A 241 23.41 3.09 -0.74
CA HIS A 241 23.31 3.30 0.70
C HIS A 241 22.25 2.37 1.32
N PRO A 242 22.60 1.11 1.65
CA PRO A 242 21.62 0.09 2.04
C PRO A 242 20.84 0.44 3.32
N ASP A 243 21.45 1.13 4.28
CA ASP A 243 20.77 1.56 5.50
C ASP A 243 19.75 2.67 5.24
N ASP A 244 20.05 3.59 4.33
CA ASP A 244 19.15 4.66 3.93
C ASP A 244 17.98 4.09 3.12
N LEU A 245 18.27 3.20 2.17
CA LEU A 245 17.26 2.48 1.42
C LEU A 245 16.32 1.69 2.34
N ARG A 246 16.88 0.98 3.32
CA ARG A 246 16.09 0.20 4.29
C ARG A 246 15.20 1.09 5.14
N ARG A 247 15.66 2.29 5.51
CA ARG A 247 14.85 3.29 6.21
C ARG A 247 13.70 3.76 5.32
N GLU A 248 13.98 4.09 4.06
CA GLU A 248 12.97 4.54 3.11
C GLU A 248 11.89 3.48 2.84
N VAL A 249 12.29 2.24 2.56
CA VAL A 249 11.40 1.09 2.40
C VAL A 249 10.51 0.89 3.63
N LYS A 250 11.05 1.05 4.85
CA LYS A 250 10.26 0.99 6.08
C LYS A 250 9.25 2.14 6.18
N GLU A 251 9.60 3.35 5.76
CA GLU A 251 8.67 4.49 5.71
C GLU A 251 7.57 4.27 4.66
N ARG A 252 7.88 3.73 3.48
CA ARG A 252 6.86 3.38 2.47
C ARG A 252 5.91 2.30 3.00
N LYS A 253 6.43 1.26 3.66
CA LYS A 253 5.58 0.25 4.31
C LYS A 253 4.71 0.84 5.43
N ARG A 254 5.21 1.83 6.19
CA ARG A 254 4.40 2.56 7.18
C ARG A 254 3.25 3.31 6.52
N ALA A 255 3.55 4.14 5.52
CA ALA A 255 2.52 4.87 4.77
C ALA A 255 1.49 3.92 4.14
N SER A 256 1.94 2.77 3.62
CA SER A 256 1.09 1.71 3.08
C SER A 256 0.10 1.16 4.11
N ARG A 257 0.56 0.91 5.36
CA ARG A 257 -0.33 0.48 6.46
C ARG A 257 -1.39 1.53 6.79
N SER A 258 -1.01 2.79 6.76
CA SER A 258 -1.93 3.90 7.07
C SER A 258 -3.00 4.04 5.99
N TRP A 259 -2.60 4.08 4.72
CA TRP A 259 -3.52 4.10 3.59
C TRP A 259 -4.41 2.87 3.54
N SER A 260 -3.85 1.69 3.83
CA SER A 260 -4.63 0.45 3.93
C SER A 260 -5.63 0.44 5.09
N SER A 261 -5.35 1.18 6.18
CA SER A 261 -6.30 1.31 7.29
C SER A 261 -7.44 2.27 6.92
N LEU A 262 -7.12 3.35 6.21
CA LEU A 262 -8.08 4.32 5.72
C LEU A 262 -8.95 3.78 4.58
N SER A 263 -8.42 2.91 3.72
CA SER A 263 -9.20 2.31 2.62
C SER A 263 -10.37 1.44 3.11
N GLY A 264 -10.35 1.00 4.37
CA GLY A 264 -11.38 0.11 4.89
C GLY A 264 -11.51 -1.16 4.03
N PRO A 265 -12.73 -1.55 3.61
CA PRO A 265 -12.93 -2.76 2.81
C PRO A 265 -12.46 -2.64 1.36
N SER A 266 -12.22 -1.42 0.83
CA SER A 266 -11.95 -1.19 -0.59
C SER A 266 -10.83 -0.17 -0.84
N PRO A 267 -9.81 -0.49 -1.65
CA PRO A 267 -8.77 0.47 -2.04
C PRO A 267 -9.34 1.76 -2.64
N LEU A 268 -10.41 1.65 -3.43
CA LEU A 268 -11.06 2.79 -4.08
C LEU A 268 -11.67 3.79 -3.10
N PHE A 269 -11.93 3.39 -1.86
CA PHE A 269 -12.41 4.30 -0.82
C PHE A 269 -11.40 5.42 -0.53
N THR A 270 -10.11 5.23 -0.85
CA THR A 270 -9.10 6.28 -0.71
C THR A 270 -9.33 7.52 -1.59
N MET A 271 -10.21 7.41 -2.59
CA MET A 271 -10.58 8.51 -3.48
C MET A 271 -11.44 9.59 -2.82
N ILE A 272 -12.03 9.30 -1.65
CA ILE A 272 -12.85 10.23 -0.87
C ILE A 272 -12.02 11.28 -0.12
N TYR A 273 -10.72 11.02 0.05
CA TYR A 273 -9.85 11.88 0.83
C TYR A 273 -9.36 13.07 0.01
N SER A 274 -9.29 14.24 0.64
CA SER A 274 -8.68 15.44 0.05
C SER A 274 -7.17 15.29 -0.14
N ASP A 275 -6.56 16.17 -0.91
CA ASP A 275 -5.11 16.20 -1.15
C ASP A 275 -4.31 16.44 0.13
N ALA A 276 -4.89 17.18 1.09
CA ALA A 276 -4.30 17.43 2.40
C ALA A 276 -4.08 16.15 3.21
N ALA A 277 -4.79 15.06 2.88
CA ALA A 277 -4.63 13.78 3.54
C ALA A 277 -3.21 13.21 3.43
N GLU A 278 -2.47 13.50 2.35
CA GLU A 278 -1.10 13.01 2.15
C GLU A 278 -0.15 13.40 3.29
N ALA A 279 -0.20 14.67 3.71
CA ALA A 279 0.62 15.17 4.80
C ALA A 279 0.13 14.63 6.16
N ILE A 280 -1.20 14.62 6.37
CA ILE A 280 -1.81 14.19 7.63
C ILE A 280 -1.50 12.72 7.90
N VAL A 281 -1.61 11.84 6.90
CA VAL A 281 -1.35 10.41 7.04
C VAL A 281 0.09 10.14 7.47
N ARG A 282 1.06 10.85 6.86
CA ARG A 282 2.48 10.73 7.22
C ARG A 282 2.76 11.16 8.66
N ASP A 283 2.09 12.21 9.12
CA ASP A 283 2.30 12.75 10.47
C ASP A 283 1.57 11.94 11.56
N VAL A 284 0.31 11.56 11.32
CA VAL A 284 -0.54 10.87 12.30
C VAL A 284 -0.04 9.46 12.58
N GLU A 285 0.35 8.68 11.56
CA GLU A 285 0.85 7.32 11.76
C GLU A 285 2.09 7.29 12.68
N ARG A 286 2.95 8.31 12.58
CA ARG A 286 4.14 8.43 13.42
C ARG A 286 3.81 8.66 14.90
N GLN A 287 2.66 9.27 15.17
CA GLN A 287 2.26 9.67 16.51
C GLN A 287 1.32 8.64 17.15
N ASP A 288 0.32 8.18 16.41
CA ASP A 288 -0.80 7.41 16.94
C ASP A 288 -1.55 6.62 15.83
N GLY A 289 -0.98 5.51 15.34
CA GLY A 289 -1.66 4.69 14.32
C GLY A 289 -3.01 4.11 14.76
N ALA A 290 -3.33 4.07 16.07
CA ALA A 290 -4.63 3.63 16.55
C ALA A 290 -5.72 4.67 16.25
N ILE A 291 -5.43 5.97 16.41
CA ILE A 291 -6.39 7.03 16.11
C ILE A 291 -6.79 7.04 14.64
N LEU A 292 -5.88 6.66 13.74
CA LEU A 292 -6.17 6.63 12.31
C LEU A 292 -7.22 5.57 11.97
N LYS A 293 -7.26 4.46 12.70
CA LYS A 293 -8.30 3.43 12.55
C LYS A 293 -9.65 3.93 13.02
N ASP A 294 -9.71 4.62 14.16
CA ASP A 294 -10.94 5.22 14.66
C ASP A 294 -11.48 6.28 13.68
N VAL A 295 -10.58 7.07 13.09
CA VAL A 295 -10.89 8.05 12.03
C VAL A 295 -11.42 7.35 10.78
N ALA A 296 -10.80 6.26 10.32
CA ALA A 296 -11.29 5.50 9.18
C ALA A 296 -12.73 5.01 9.41
N VAL A 297 -13.00 4.42 10.58
CA VAL A 297 -14.34 3.95 10.97
C VAL A 297 -15.34 5.10 10.95
N ASN A 298 -15.01 6.24 11.55
CA ASN A 298 -15.91 7.39 11.58
C ASN A 298 -16.26 7.93 10.18
N ILE A 299 -15.29 7.94 9.26
CA ILE A 299 -15.51 8.41 7.88
C ILE A 299 -16.37 7.41 7.10
N MET A 300 -16.12 6.11 7.26
CA MET A 300 -16.91 5.05 6.63
C MET A 300 -18.37 5.07 7.09
N GLU A 301 -18.62 5.24 8.39
CA GLU A 301 -19.99 5.33 8.94
C GLU A 301 -20.78 6.51 8.36
N ARG A 302 -20.10 7.60 7.99
CA ARG A 302 -20.71 8.79 7.38
C ARG A 302 -20.83 8.73 5.86
N SER A 303 -20.20 7.73 5.23
CA SER A 303 -20.05 7.62 3.79
C SER A 303 -20.46 6.22 3.30
N ASP A 304 -21.52 5.66 3.87
CA ASP A 304 -21.98 4.28 3.64
C ASP A 304 -22.22 3.98 2.16
N LYS A 305 -22.84 4.91 1.42
CA LYS A 305 -23.04 4.80 -0.04
C LYS A 305 -21.71 4.68 -0.80
N ALA A 306 -20.70 5.50 -0.44
CA ALA A 306 -19.38 5.42 -1.05
C ALA A 306 -18.73 4.06 -0.77
N VAL A 307 -18.82 3.56 0.47
CA VAL A 307 -18.28 2.24 0.84
C VAL A 307 -18.89 1.13 -0.03
N GLN A 308 -20.21 1.16 -0.24
CA GLN A 308 -20.91 0.18 -1.08
C GLN A 308 -20.43 0.24 -2.54
N ILE A 309 -20.39 1.42 -3.16
CA ILE A 309 -19.91 1.60 -4.54
C ILE A 309 -18.45 1.13 -4.66
N CYS A 310 -17.59 1.55 -3.74
CA CYS A 310 -16.17 1.22 -3.73
C CYS A 310 -15.94 -0.30 -3.69
N THR A 311 -16.67 -0.99 -2.80
CA THR A 311 -16.57 -2.45 -2.65
C THR A 311 -16.98 -3.16 -3.93
N LEU A 312 -18.13 -2.80 -4.51
CA LEU A 312 -18.62 -3.40 -5.76
C LEU A 312 -17.64 -3.19 -6.92
N LEU A 313 -17.09 -2.00 -7.07
CA LEU A 313 -16.13 -1.70 -8.14
C LEU A 313 -14.79 -2.39 -7.93
N THR A 314 -14.37 -2.55 -6.67
CA THR A 314 -13.14 -3.30 -6.35
C THR A 314 -13.31 -4.77 -6.70
N ASP A 315 -14.41 -5.39 -6.29
CA ASP A 315 -14.70 -6.80 -6.60
C ASP A 315 -14.74 -7.04 -8.11
N SER A 316 -15.37 -6.11 -8.85
CA SER A 316 -15.46 -6.17 -10.30
C SER A 316 -14.09 -6.02 -10.98
N ALA A 317 -13.25 -5.09 -10.51
CA ALA A 317 -11.89 -4.89 -11.00
C ALA A 317 -11.00 -6.11 -10.70
N GLU A 318 -11.04 -6.63 -9.48
CA GLU A 318 -10.29 -7.82 -9.07
C GLU A 318 -10.73 -9.07 -9.84
N TRP A 319 -12.03 -9.18 -10.15
CA TRP A 319 -12.54 -10.27 -10.99
C TRP A 319 -12.05 -10.16 -12.43
N ALA A 320 -12.13 -8.96 -13.04
CA ALA A 320 -11.69 -8.72 -14.41
C ALA A 320 -10.19 -9.07 -14.58
N VAL A 321 -9.36 -8.61 -13.63
CA VAL A 321 -7.92 -8.91 -13.58
C VAL A 321 -7.66 -10.41 -13.46
N ARG A 322 -8.31 -11.11 -12.50
CA ARG A 322 -8.09 -12.55 -12.30
C ARG A 322 -8.56 -13.40 -13.47
N SER A 323 -9.61 -12.96 -14.16
CA SER A 323 -10.18 -13.68 -15.30
C SER A 323 -9.44 -13.40 -16.61
N GLY A 324 -8.48 -12.46 -16.61
CA GLY A 324 -7.81 -12.01 -17.84
C GLY A 324 -8.79 -11.35 -18.83
N CYS A 325 -9.92 -10.84 -18.34
CA CYS A 325 -10.94 -10.19 -19.16
C CYS A 325 -10.73 -8.67 -19.09
N PRO A 326 -10.17 -8.02 -20.13
CA PRO A 326 -10.06 -6.58 -20.16
C PRO A 326 -11.46 -5.99 -20.27
N VAL A 327 -11.96 -5.42 -19.17
CA VAL A 327 -13.25 -4.73 -19.11
C VAL A 327 -12.97 -3.26 -18.88
N ASP A 328 -13.52 -2.39 -19.73
CA ASP A 328 -13.54 -0.96 -19.41
C ASP A 328 -14.45 -0.74 -18.21
N MET A 329 -13.84 -0.47 -17.06
CA MET A 329 -14.54 -0.30 -15.80
C MET A 329 -15.24 1.06 -15.68
N ARG A 330 -14.92 2.03 -16.55
CA ARG A 330 -15.54 3.38 -16.51
C ARG A 330 -17.06 3.37 -16.70
N PRO A 331 -17.64 2.74 -17.75
CA PRO A 331 -19.09 2.70 -17.91
C PRO A 331 -19.78 1.98 -16.74
N ILE A 332 -19.17 0.92 -16.21
CA ILE A 332 -19.68 0.18 -15.04
C ILE A 332 -19.69 1.11 -13.81
N ALA A 333 -18.58 1.80 -13.54
CA ALA A 333 -18.47 2.76 -12.45
C ALA A 333 -19.53 3.86 -12.55
N ALA A 334 -19.67 4.48 -13.73
CA ALA A 334 -20.65 5.54 -13.96
C ALA A 334 -22.09 5.05 -13.76
N ALA A 335 -22.42 3.82 -14.18
CA ALA A 335 -23.74 3.23 -13.98
C ALA A 335 -24.03 2.94 -12.50
N GLN A 336 -23.06 2.38 -11.77
CA GLN A 336 -23.23 2.08 -10.34
C GLN A 336 -23.35 3.34 -9.49
N MET A 337 -22.55 4.37 -9.79
CA MET A 337 -22.66 5.67 -9.12
C MET A 337 -24.05 6.28 -9.36
N ARG A 338 -24.55 6.29 -10.61
CA ARG A 338 -25.91 6.76 -10.91
C ARG A 338 -26.99 6.00 -10.14
N LYS A 339 -26.86 4.68 -10.01
CA LYS A 339 -27.86 3.81 -9.35
C LYS A 339 -27.92 3.98 -7.83
N ILE A 340 -26.79 4.29 -7.17
CA ILE A 340 -26.71 4.34 -5.71
C ILE A 340 -26.85 5.77 -5.17
N LEU A 341 -26.46 6.76 -5.97
CA LEU A 341 -26.52 8.17 -5.59
C LEU A 341 -27.89 8.81 -5.86
N HIS A 342 -28.66 8.30 -6.83
CA HIS A 342 -30.06 8.65 -7.09
C HIS A 342 -31.00 7.57 -6.60
#